data_AF-A0A9N8EDB4-F1
#
_entry.id   AF-A0A9N8EDB4-F1
#
_cell.length_a   1.000
_cell.length_b   1.000
_cell.length_c   1.000
_cell.angle_alpha   90.00
_cell.angle_beta   90.00
_cell.angle_gamma   90.00
#
_symmetry.space_group_name_H-M   'P 1'
#
loop_
_entity.id
_entity.type
_entity.pdbx_description
1 polymer ?
#
loop_
_entity_poly.entity_id
_entity_poly.type
_entity_poly.pdbx_seq_one_letter_code
_entity_poly.pdbx_strand_id
1 'polypeptide(L)'
;MTETRYFAVGDHIFRWCSYLGVPFAYQQHAIVVAGRNQNDNPGNNNSHDSNSDANGNEDEEDGTIVIMNFDHEQEKEEDLESSKASSVSTATSTTPTSTSNNDTDIDDNDKEATEQDTTSTSTSTSTTQPPPPCCKITQQWLTEKEAKAQWEHVQYSQKWQTRLMLRAGTCSPAVADPVHVILCRLQFLLHENNNNILQNLPYHTHKSNGECLAVWCTTGVYQSAQGIAKMGEAGMHVGSFSLVGGIAAQLAVSAVVPVVLPFIAALDVGQAVYSAKEVHTTRQEWQERTIEWNQLFEQYIIVQQQSIRQQEQQQEQQEIEPQEE
;
A
#
# COMPACT_ATOMS: atom_id res chain seq x y z
N MET A 1 -23.38 18.66 -9.15
CA MET A 1 -22.07 18.61 -9.83
C MET A 1 -21.06 19.16 -8.85
N THR A 2 -20.20 18.31 -8.30
CA THR A 2 -19.08 18.75 -7.48
C THR A 2 -18.05 19.36 -8.41
N GLU A 3 -17.68 20.61 -8.17
CA GLU A 3 -16.55 21.27 -8.82
C GLU A 3 -15.34 20.32 -8.76
N THR A 4 -14.81 19.93 -9.92
CA THR A 4 -13.64 19.06 -10.00
C THR A 4 -12.44 19.82 -9.45
N ARG A 5 -12.14 19.59 -8.17
CA ARG A 5 -10.95 20.15 -7.54
C ARG A 5 -9.72 19.66 -8.26
N TYR A 6 -8.84 20.61 -8.58
CA TYR A 6 -7.48 20.34 -9.00
C TYR A 6 -6.75 19.52 -7.93
N PHE A 7 -5.81 18.68 -8.36
CA PHE A 7 -4.92 17.97 -7.45
C PHE A 7 -3.86 18.93 -6.91
N ALA A 8 -3.82 19.06 -5.59
CA ALA A 8 -2.83 19.86 -4.88
C ALA A 8 -1.65 19.00 -4.42
N VAL A 9 -0.49 19.63 -4.25
CA VAL A 9 0.68 18.96 -3.65
C VAL A 9 0.34 18.46 -2.25
N GLY A 10 0.67 17.20 -1.96
CA GLY A 10 0.34 16.50 -0.73
C GLY A 10 -0.99 15.74 -0.78
N ASP A 11 -1.80 15.91 -1.82
CA ASP A 11 -3.03 15.12 -1.98
C ASP A 11 -2.70 13.64 -2.12
N HIS A 12 -3.41 12.81 -1.33
CA HIS A 12 -3.47 11.37 -1.54
C HIS A 12 -4.60 11.05 -2.51
N ILE A 13 -4.22 10.48 -3.64
CA ILE A 13 -5.11 10.11 -4.72
C ILE A 13 -5.09 8.61 -4.96
N PHE A 14 -6.16 8.09 -5.54
CA PHE A 14 -6.24 6.70 -5.95
C PHE A 14 -6.87 6.56 -7.33
N ARG A 15 -6.58 5.46 -8.01
CA ARG A 15 -7.31 5.04 -9.21
C ARG A 15 -7.72 3.59 -9.09
N TRP A 16 -8.82 3.25 -9.75
CA TRP A 16 -9.25 1.87 -9.88
C TRP A 16 -8.53 1.17 -11.03
N CYS A 17 -7.98 0.00 -10.76
CA CYS A 17 -7.29 -0.82 -11.74
C CYS A 17 -8.08 -2.09 -12.03
N SER A 18 -7.95 -2.59 -13.25
CA SER A 18 -8.53 -3.87 -13.68
C SER A 18 -7.49 -4.98 -13.52
N TYR A 19 -7.93 -6.19 -13.17
CA TYR A 19 -7.05 -7.35 -13.08
C TYR A 19 -7.73 -8.56 -13.71
N LEU A 20 -7.05 -9.23 -14.65
CA LEU A 20 -7.56 -10.39 -15.40
C LEU A 20 -8.98 -10.17 -15.98
N GLY A 21 -9.22 -9.01 -16.57
CA GLY A 21 -10.52 -8.65 -17.16
C GLY A 21 -11.61 -8.29 -16.16
N VAL A 22 -11.35 -8.34 -14.85
CA VAL A 22 -12.27 -7.86 -13.82
C VAL A 22 -12.04 -6.35 -13.64
N PRO A 23 -13.00 -5.49 -14.00
CA PRO A 23 -12.85 -4.06 -13.84
C PRO A 23 -12.94 -3.66 -12.36
N PHE A 24 -12.22 -2.60 -11.96
CA PHE A 24 -12.23 -2.06 -10.59
C PHE A 24 -11.84 -3.10 -9.51
N ALA A 25 -10.95 -4.03 -9.86
CA ALA A 25 -10.52 -5.15 -9.03
C ALA A 25 -9.70 -4.69 -7.83
N TYR A 26 -8.82 -3.71 -8.02
CA TYR A 26 -7.98 -3.15 -6.95
C TYR A 26 -7.80 -1.64 -7.10
N GLN A 27 -7.23 -1.01 -6.07
CA GLN A 27 -6.90 0.41 -6.07
C GLN A 27 -5.38 0.58 -6.13
N GLN A 28 -4.94 1.54 -6.92
CA GLN A 28 -3.58 2.04 -6.92
C GLN A 28 -3.56 3.41 -6.25
N HIS A 29 -2.60 3.65 -5.37
CA HIS A 29 -2.53 4.84 -4.52
C HIS A 29 -1.28 5.65 -4.85
N ALA A 30 -1.38 6.98 -4.75
CA ALA A 30 -0.26 7.89 -4.99
C ALA A 30 -0.36 9.17 -4.15
N ILE A 31 0.77 9.84 -3.95
CA ILE A 31 0.84 11.22 -3.43
C ILE A 31 1.23 12.18 -4.55
N VAL A 32 0.53 13.31 -4.67
CA VAL A 32 0.90 14.40 -5.59
C VAL A 32 2.09 15.16 -5.01
N VAL A 33 3.20 15.23 -5.75
CA VAL A 33 4.45 15.86 -5.28
C VAL A 33 4.75 17.19 -5.96
N ALA A 34 4.23 17.40 -7.17
CA ALA A 34 4.29 18.70 -7.85
C ALA A 34 3.00 18.92 -8.61
N GLY A 35 2.49 20.16 -8.57
CA GLY A 35 1.33 20.60 -9.34
C GLY A 35 1.75 21.53 -10.48
N ARG A 36 0.75 21.99 -11.26
CA ARG A 36 0.89 23.03 -12.29
C ARG A 36 1.79 24.15 -11.77
N ASN A 37 2.85 24.47 -12.51
CA ASN A 37 3.83 25.50 -12.16
C ASN A 37 3.11 26.71 -11.57
N GLN A 38 3.19 26.91 -10.25
CA GLN A 38 2.84 28.15 -9.58
C GLN A 38 3.89 29.25 -9.90
N ASN A 39 4.34 29.31 -11.15
CA ASN A 39 5.02 30.48 -11.68
C ASN A 39 4.08 31.70 -11.73
N ASP A 40 2.81 31.52 -11.39
CA ASP A 40 1.92 32.57 -10.91
C ASP A 40 2.39 33.08 -9.56
N ASN A 41 3.46 33.87 -9.63
CA ASN A 41 3.96 34.74 -8.58
C ASN A 41 2.76 35.44 -7.90
N PRO A 42 2.41 35.12 -6.64
CA PRO A 42 1.26 35.73 -5.95
C PRO A 42 1.45 37.24 -5.70
N GLY A 43 2.60 37.81 -6.09
CA GLY A 43 2.92 39.23 -6.01
C GLY A 43 2.84 40.02 -7.32
N ASN A 44 2.53 39.42 -8.49
CA ASN A 44 2.48 40.19 -9.74
C ASN A 44 1.07 40.79 -9.98
N ASN A 45 0.69 41.76 -9.14
CA ASN A 45 -0.54 42.56 -9.27
C ASN A 45 -0.50 43.58 -10.43
N ASN A 46 0.32 43.36 -11.46
CA ASN A 46 0.28 44.22 -12.64
C ASN A 46 -0.94 43.87 -13.49
N SER A 47 -2.06 44.45 -13.07
CA SER A 47 -3.25 44.76 -13.87
C SER A 47 -2.83 45.52 -15.13
N HIS A 48 -2.39 44.79 -16.15
CA HIS A 48 -2.25 45.35 -17.48
C HIS A 48 -3.53 45.03 -18.24
N ASP A 49 -4.45 46.01 -18.24
CA ASP A 49 -5.62 46.10 -19.09
C ASP A 49 -5.22 45.90 -20.55
N SER A 50 -5.15 44.64 -20.98
CA SER A 50 -4.89 44.26 -22.36
C SER A 50 -6.20 43.74 -22.91
N ASN A 51 -7.01 44.71 -23.34
CA ASN A 51 -8.21 44.52 -24.12
C ASN A 51 -7.81 43.84 -25.45
N SER A 52 -7.80 42.51 -25.46
CA SER A 52 -7.56 41.70 -26.65
C SER A 52 -8.84 40.99 -27.02
N ASP A 53 -9.59 41.65 -27.90
CA ASP A 53 -10.75 41.09 -28.55
C ASP A 53 -10.35 39.92 -29.46
N ALA A 54 -11.03 38.80 -29.22
CA ALA A 54 -11.55 37.85 -30.20
C ALA A 54 -10.62 36.84 -30.89
N ASN A 55 -11.05 35.57 -30.78
CA ASN A 55 -10.77 34.43 -31.67
C ASN A 55 -9.41 33.71 -31.56
N GLY A 56 -8.92 33.51 -30.34
CA GLY A 56 -7.99 32.41 -30.08
C GLY A 56 -8.77 31.15 -29.73
N ASN A 57 -8.58 30.05 -30.47
CA ASN A 57 -8.78 28.72 -29.89
C ASN A 57 -7.84 28.68 -28.68
N GLU A 58 -8.39 28.88 -27.49
CA GLU A 58 -7.69 28.68 -26.23
C GLU A 58 -7.47 27.16 -26.12
N ASP A 59 -6.41 26.69 -26.77
CA ASP A 59 -5.76 25.44 -26.43
C ASP A 59 -5.25 25.63 -25.00
N GLU A 60 -6.16 25.43 -24.05
CA GLU A 60 -5.93 25.46 -22.62
C GLU A 60 -4.69 24.60 -22.38
N GLU A 61 -3.55 25.24 -22.07
CA GLU A 61 -2.33 24.48 -21.78
C GLU A 61 -2.63 23.61 -20.55
N ASP A 62 -2.89 22.33 -20.83
CA ASP A 62 -3.17 21.32 -19.82
C ASP A 62 -1.96 21.29 -18.88
N GLY A 63 -2.17 21.66 -17.62
CA GLY A 63 -1.10 21.63 -16.62
C GLY A 63 -0.52 20.22 -16.49
N THR A 64 0.71 20.10 -16.03
CA THR A 64 1.28 18.81 -15.66
C THR A 64 1.32 18.67 -14.15
N ILE A 65 0.99 17.48 -13.65
CA ILE A 65 1.22 17.09 -12.26
C ILE A 65 2.22 15.94 -12.19
N VAL A 66 2.94 15.87 -11.07
CA VAL A 66 3.84 14.76 -10.76
C VAL A 66 3.31 14.03 -9.54
N ILE A 67 3.20 12.72 -9.65
CA ILE A 67 2.73 11.86 -8.57
C ILE A 67 3.82 10.83 -8.22
N MET A 68 3.88 10.46 -6.95
CA MET A 68 4.65 9.32 -6.45
C MET A 68 3.69 8.18 -6.18
N ASN A 69 3.77 7.16 -7.02
CA ASN A 69 2.87 6.04 -7.08
C ASN A 69 3.45 4.85 -6.31
N PHE A 70 2.64 4.26 -5.43
CA PHE A 70 3.00 3.08 -4.66
C PHE A 70 2.43 1.85 -5.36
N ASP A 71 3.21 1.31 -6.29
CA ASP A 71 2.80 0.14 -7.06
C ASP A 71 3.49 -1.14 -6.57
N HIS A 72 2.88 -2.26 -6.93
CA HIS A 72 3.52 -3.56 -6.89
C HIS A 72 3.99 -3.92 -8.28
N GLU A 73 5.24 -4.34 -8.41
CA GLU A 73 5.64 -5.04 -9.63
C GLU A 73 4.85 -6.33 -9.72
N GLN A 74 3.81 -6.31 -10.55
CA GLN A 74 3.39 -7.54 -11.20
C GLN A 74 4.47 -7.83 -12.23
N GLU A 75 5.29 -8.85 -11.96
CA GLU A 75 6.09 -9.46 -13.01
C GLU A 75 5.15 -9.71 -14.19
N LYS A 76 5.40 -9.02 -15.30
CA LYS A 76 4.63 -9.27 -16.51
C LYS A 76 4.90 -10.72 -16.89
N GLU A 77 3.92 -11.58 -16.68
CA GLU A 77 3.98 -13.00 -17.06
C GLU A 77 4.21 -13.21 -18.57
N GLU A 78 4.16 -12.14 -19.36
CA GLU A 78 4.35 -12.12 -20.81
C GLU A 78 5.70 -12.70 -21.28
N ASP A 79 6.74 -12.74 -20.44
CA ASP A 79 8.05 -13.31 -20.82
C ASP A 79 8.22 -14.82 -20.49
N LEU A 80 7.32 -15.41 -19.69
CA LEU A 80 7.42 -16.81 -19.25
C LEU A 80 6.72 -17.80 -20.20
N GLU A 81 5.79 -17.35 -21.04
CA GLU A 81 5.18 -18.22 -22.07
C GLU A 81 6.11 -18.47 -23.28
N SER A 82 7.09 -17.59 -23.52
CA SER A 82 8.08 -17.75 -24.59
C SER A 82 9.11 -18.87 -24.32
N SER A 83 9.41 -19.15 -23.05
CA SER A 83 10.50 -20.07 -22.67
C SER A 83 10.07 -21.52 -22.39
N LYS A 84 8.75 -21.80 -22.25
CA LYS A 84 8.23 -23.17 -22.05
C LYS A 84 7.94 -23.95 -23.33
N ALA A 85 8.07 -23.35 -24.50
CA ALA A 85 7.79 -24.03 -25.78
C ALA A 85 8.92 -24.96 -26.28
N SER A 86 10.06 -25.10 -25.59
CA SER A 86 11.24 -25.81 -26.12
C SER A 86 11.67 -27.10 -25.40
N SER A 87 10.91 -27.65 -24.45
CA SER A 87 11.33 -28.88 -23.75
C SER A 87 10.18 -29.85 -23.41
N VAL A 88 9.47 -30.31 -24.44
CA VAL A 88 8.66 -31.55 -24.34
C VAL A 88 9.56 -32.74 -24.68
N SER A 89 10.14 -33.36 -23.66
CA SER A 89 10.69 -34.72 -23.74
C SER A 89 9.81 -35.67 -22.93
N THR A 90 9.16 -36.56 -23.66
CA THR A 90 8.29 -37.63 -23.17
C THR A 90 9.04 -38.58 -22.22
N ALA A 91 8.56 -38.74 -20.99
CA ALA A 91 8.91 -39.87 -20.14
C ALA A 91 7.69 -40.33 -19.36
N THR A 92 7.10 -41.42 -19.85
CA THR A 92 6.06 -42.22 -19.22
C THR A 92 6.68 -43.04 -18.09
N SER A 93 6.19 -42.95 -16.85
CA SER A 93 6.37 -44.04 -15.87
C SER A 93 5.26 -44.08 -14.83
N THR A 94 4.66 -45.26 -14.77
CA THR A 94 3.60 -45.82 -13.92
C THR A 94 4.05 -46.13 -12.48
N THR A 95 3.24 -45.75 -11.47
CA THR A 95 2.74 -46.47 -10.25
C THR A 95 3.77 -47.12 -9.27
N PRO A 96 3.50 -47.47 -7.96
CA PRO A 96 2.27 -47.46 -7.15
C PRO A 96 2.34 -46.84 -5.73
N THR A 97 1.14 -46.72 -5.16
CA THR A 97 0.68 -46.60 -3.78
C THR A 97 1.35 -47.53 -2.76
N SER A 98 1.63 -47.03 -1.55
CA SER A 98 1.68 -47.84 -0.32
C SER A 98 1.20 -47.05 0.89
N THR A 99 0.11 -47.55 1.47
CA THR A 99 -0.50 -47.21 2.75
C THR A 99 0.33 -47.76 3.91
N SER A 100 0.51 -46.99 4.99
CA SER A 100 0.90 -47.52 6.29
C SER A 100 0.26 -46.66 7.40
N ASN A 101 -0.67 -47.28 8.12
CA ASN A 101 -1.07 -46.90 9.47
C ASN A 101 -0.12 -47.62 10.43
N ASN A 102 0.23 -46.98 11.56
CA ASN A 102 0.11 -47.59 12.89
C ASN A 102 0.46 -46.61 14.01
N ASP A 103 -0.34 -46.74 15.07
CA ASP A 103 -0.20 -46.23 16.43
C ASP A 103 1.17 -46.46 17.06
N THR A 104 1.56 -45.57 17.97
CA THR A 104 2.16 -45.98 19.26
C THR A 104 1.96 -44.91 20.33
N ASP A 105 1.74 -45.44 21.53
CA ASP A 105 1.42 -44.81 22.79
C ASP A 105 2.51 -43.92 23.42
N ILE A 106 2.02 -43.18 24.41
CA ILE A 106 2.65 -42.51 25.54
C ILE A 106 3.86 -43.27 26.12
N ASP A 107 4.96 -42.55 26.41
CA ASP A 107 5.73 -42.75 27.64
C ASP A 107 6.56 -41.50 27.99
N ASP A 108 6.35 -41.01 29.22
CA ASP A 108 7.21 -40.08 29.95
C ASP A 108 8.44 -40.83 30.48
N ASN A 109 9.67 -40.39 30.16
CA ASN A 109 10.76 -40.37 31.13
C ASN A 109 12.02 -39.63 30.67
N ASP A 110 12.64 -39.01 31.67
CA ASP A 110 13.95 -38.36 31.68
C ASP A 110 15.09 -39.26 31.14
N LYS A 111 16.03 -38.67 30.37
CA LYS A 111 17.48 -38.72 30.65
C LYS A 111 18.39 -38.02 29.62
N GLU A 112 19.28 -37.21 30.19
CA GLU A 112 20.71 -37.01 29.91
C GLU A 112 21.28 -37.22 28.48
N ALA A 113 21.77 -36.09 27.96
CA ALA A 113 23.05 -35.88 27.30
C ALA A 113 23.72 -37.07 26.57
N THR A 114 23.70 -37.01 25.23
CA THR A 114 24.78 -37.57 24.40
C THR A 114 24.93 -36.70 23.15
N GLU A 115 26.03 -35.95 23.08
CA GLU A 115 26.51 -35.29 21.86
C GLU A 115 27.00 -36.37 20.88
N GLN A 116 26.27 -36.56 19.77
CA GLN A 116 26.77 -37.28 18.60
C GLN A 116 26.88 -36.30 17.43
N ASP A 117 28.12 -35.94 17.14
CA ASP A 117 28.56 -35.18 15.98
C ASP A 117 28.30 -36.01 14.71
N THR A 118 27.23 -35.69 14.00
CA THR A 118 26.87 -36.27 12.70
C THR A 118 27.04 -35.22 11.63
N THR A 119 28.24 -35.20 11.05
CA THR A 119 28.60 -34.35 9.90
C THR A 119 27.83 -34.80 8.66
N SER A 120 26.59 -34.30 8.52
CA SER A 120 25.76 -34.49 7.34
C SER A 120 26.13 -33.44 6.29
N THR A 121 26.88 -33.85 5.25
CA THR A 121 27.17 -33.02 4.08
C THR A 121 25.91 -32.85 3.23
N SER A 122 25.10 -31.87 3.61
CA SER A 122 23.92 -31.43 2.86
C SER A 122 24.37 -30.74 1.58
N THR A 123 24.22 -31.44 0.45
CA THR A 123 24.40 -30.86 -0.89
C THR A 123 23.17 -29.99 -1.17
N SER A 124 23.22 -28.73 -0.76
CA SER A 124 22.19 -27.73 -1.02
C SER A 124 22.18 -27.36 -2.50
N THR A 125 21.28 -28.00 -3.24
CA THR A 125 20.87 -27.53 -4.56
C THR A 125 20.12 -26.21 -4.37
N SER A 126 20.84 -25.10 -4.54
CA SER A 126 20.29 -23.75 -4.46
C SER A 126 19.31 -23.53 -5.63
N THR A 127 18.07 -23.98 -5.43
CA THR A 127 16.96 -23.60 -6.29
C THR A 127 16.75 -22.10 -6.08
N THR A 128 17.25 -21.28 -7.01
CA THR A 128 17.14 -19.83 -6.97
C THR A 128 15.67 -19.46 -7.14
N GLN A 129 14.94 -19.37 -6.02
CA GLN A 129 13.60 -18.80 -6.05
C GLN A 129 13.71 -17.32 -6.43
N PRO A 130 12.80 -16.82 -7.29
CA PRO A 130 12.75 -15.40 -7.59
C PRO A 130 12.55 -14.62 -6.28
N PRO A 131 13.15 -13.43 -6.15
CA PRO A 131 12.97 -12.60 -4.97
C PRO A 131 11.48 -12.31 -4.78
N PRO A 132 10.98 -12.28 -3.54
CA PRO A 132 9.57 -11.96 -3.29
C PRO A 132 9.25 -10.56 -3.84
N PRO A 133 8.04 -10.35 -4.39
CA PRO A 133 7.64 -9.05 -4.91
C PRO A 133 7.69 -8.01 -3.79
N CYS A 134 8.38 -6.89 -4.04
CA CYS A 134 8.48 -5.77 -3.11
C CYS A 134 7.60 -4.60 -3.56
N CYS A 135 7.24 -3.73 -2.62
CA CYS A 135 6.57 -2.48 -2.96
C CYS A 135 7.57 -1.53 -3.62
N LYS A 136 7.19 -0.88 -4.72
CA LYS A 136 8.02 0.12 -5.40
C LYS A 136 7.35 1.47 -5.41
N ILE A 137 8.16 2.51 -5.20
CA ILE A 137 7.73 3.89 -5.37
C ILE A 137 8.21 4.34 -6.74
N THR A 138 7.29 4.77 -7.59
CA THR A 138 7.59 5.23 -8.95
C THR A 138 7.10 6.65 -9.13
N GLN A 139 7.91 7.48 -9.78
CA GLN A 139 7.49 8.82 -10.16
C GLN A 139 6.77 8.75 -11.51
N GLN A 140 5.61 9.39 -11.60
CA GLN A 140 4.83 9.47 -12.83
C GLN A 140 4.44 10.92 -13.12
N TRP A 141 4.64 11.33 -14.38
CA TRP A 141 4.20 12.61 -14.91
C TRP A 141 2.86 12.40 -15.60
N LEU A 142 1.88 13.24 -15.29
CA LEU A 142 0.54 13.18 -15.86
C LEU A 142 0.13 14.56 -16.34
N THR A 143 -0.57 14.62 -17.47
CA THR A 143 -1.36 15.82 -17.79
C THR A 143 -2.50 15.93 -16.79
N GLU A 144 -2.96 17.14 -16.53
CA GLU A 144 -4.04 17.40 -15.59
C GLU A 144 -5.35 16.73 -16.04
N LYS A 145 -5.57 16.70 -17.35
CA LYS A 145 -6.68 16.00 -17.98
C LYS A 145 -6.63 14.49 -17.74
N GLU A 146 -5.46 13.85 -17.93
CA GLU A 146 -5.29 12.42 -17.62
C GLU A 146 -5.45 12.14 -16.14
N ALA A 147 -4.89 13.00 -15.28
CA ALA A 147 -5.03 12.87 -13.84
C ALA A 147 -6.51 12.91 -13.44
N LYS A 148 -7.27 13.92 -13.90
CA LYS A 148 -8.71 14.08 -13.60
C LYS A 148 -9.56 12.93 -14.15
N ALA A 149 -9.15 12.34 -15.27
CA ALA A 149 -9.88 11.25 -15.90
C ALA A 149 -9.67 9.90 -15.19
N GLN A 150 -8.51 9.69 -14.57
CA GLN A 150 -8.13 8.38 -14.03
C GLN A 150 -8.09 8.33 -12.51
N TRP A 151 -7.84 9.45 -11.85
CA TRP A 151 -7.59 9.52 -10.41
C TRP A 151 -8.68 10.25 -9.67
N GLU A 152 -8.87 9.85 -8.41
CA GLU A 152 -9.83 10.41 -7.47
C GLU A 152 -9.13 10.73 -6.15
N HIS A 153 -9.63 11.73 -5.42
CA HIS A 153 -9.13 12.06 -4.08
C HIS A 153 -9.54 11.03 -3.04
N VAL A 154 -8.60 10.65 -2.18
CA VAL A 154 -8.94 10.01 -0.91
C VAL A 154 -9.45 11.07 0.06
N GLN A 155 -10.67 10.88 0.56
CA GLN A 155 -11.30 11.85 1.44
C GLN A 155 -10.91 11.63 2.91
N TYR A 156 -10.14 12.54 3.49
CA TYR A 156 -9.78 12.52 4.92
C TYR A 156 -10.81 13.23 5.80
N SER A 157 -10.71 13.03 7.12
CA SER A 157 -11.58 13.62 8.14
C SER A 157 -13.08 13.34 7.92
N GLN A 158 -13.43 12.21 7.30
CA GLN A 158 -14.82 11.89 6.98
C GLN A 158 -15.59 11.31 8.17
N LYS A 159 -16.83 11.79 8.34
CA LYS A 159 -17.76 11.26 9.35
C LYS A 159 -18.15 9.82 9.01
N TRP A 160 -18.51 9.05 10.02
CA TRP A 160 -18.82 7.63 9.86
C TRP A 160 -19.98 7.36 8.88
N GLN A 161 -20.99 8.23 8.83
CA GLN A 161 -22.13 8.05 7.92
C GLN A 161 -21.70 8.13 6.45
N THR A 162 -20.84 9.09 6.11
CA THR A 162 -20.29 9.23 4.76
C THR A 162 -19.45 8.02 4.40
N ARG A 163 -18.63 7.53 5.34
CA ARG A 163 -17.78 6.35 5.16
C ARG A 163 -18.59 5.07 4.90
N LEU A 164 -19.80 4.96 5.45
CA LEU A 164 -20.71 3.85 5.14
C LEU A 164 -21.27 3.88 3.72
N MET A 165 -21.26 5.02 3.04
CA MET A 165 -21.75 5.15 1.67
C MET A 165 -20.62 5.09 0.63
N LEU A 166 -19.37 5.12 1.09
CA LEU A 166 -18.18 5.13 0.24
C LEU A 166 -17.49 3.75 0.27
N ARG A 167 -16.76 3.44 -0.80
CA ARG A 167 -15.99 2.21 -0.89
C ARG A 167 -14.77 2.31 0.03
N ALA A 168 -14.37 1.17 0.60
CA ALA A 168 -13.16 1.12 1.41
C ALA A 168 -11.94 1.58 0.59
N GLY A 169 -11.03 2.31 1.24
CA GLY A 169 -9.85 2.91 0.60
C GLY A 169 -10.09 4.25 -0.11
N THR A 170 -11.34 4.71 -0.25
CA THR A 170 -11.63 6.05 -0.84
C THR A 170 -11.81 7.15 0.21
N CYS A 171 -11.88 6.79 1.49
CA CYS A 171 -12.04 7.73 2.59
C CYS A 171 -11.46 7.22 3.91
N SER A 172 -11.04 8.16 4.77
CA SER A 172 -10.46 7.90 6.08
C SER A 172 -11.02 8.87 7.14
N PRO A 173 -11.24 8.42 8.39
CA PRO A 173 -11.55 9.32 9.51
C PRO A 173 -10.34 10.11 10.01
N ALA A 174 -9.12 9.67 9.65
CA ALA A 174 -7.91 10.31 10.12
C ALA A 174 -7.81 11.74 9.57
N VAL A 175 -7.12 12.60 10.32
CA VAL A 175 -6.79 13.95 9.89
C VAL A 175 -5.51 13.87 9.07
N ALA A 176 -5.49 14.50 7.90
CA ALA A 176 -4.27 14.62 7.10
C ALA A 176 -3.32 15.62 7.76
N ASP A 177 -2.03 15.27 7.80
CA ASP A 177 -0.98 16.15 8.29
C ASP A 177 -0.70 17.30 7.30
N PRO A 178 0.00 18.37 7.74
CA PRO A 178 0.41 19.44 6.84
C PRO A 178 1.24 18.93 5.66
N VAL A 179 1.07 19.54 4.48
CA VAL A 179 1.72 19.14 3.21
C VAL A 179 3.23 18.92 3.37
N HIS A 180 3.94 19.81 4.06
CA HIS A 180 5.39 19.67 4.25
C HIS A 180 5.78 18.40 5.04
N VAL A 181 4.97 17.97 6.02
CA VAL A 181 5.20 16.72 6.76
C VAL A 181 4.98 15.52 5.86
N ILE A 182 3.93 15.55 5.04
CA ILE A 182 3.62 14.49 4.05
C ILE A 182 4.79 14.32 3.08
N LEU A 183 5.28 15.44 2.51
CA LEU A 183 6.42 15.42 1.59
C LEU A 183 7.71 14.97 2.28
N CYS A 184 7.96 15.37 3.52
CA CYS A 184 9.11 14.89 4.30
C CYS A 184 9.06 13.37 4.52
N ARG A 185 7.88 12.81 4.85
CA ARG A 185 7.71 11.34 4.99
C ARG A 185 7.94 10.62 3.67
N LEU A 186 7.46 11.19 2.57
CA LEU A 186 7.69 10.63 1.24
C LEU A 186 9.18 10.66 0.87
N GLN A 187 9.88 11.77 1.14
CA GLN A 187 11.32 11.88 0.93
C GLN A 187 12.09 10.87 1.81
N PHE A 188 11.64 10.65 3.05
CA PHE A 188 12.20 9.62 3.92
C PHE A 188 12.09 8.23 3.29
N LEU A 189 10.96 7.87 2.68
CA LEU A 189 10.81 6.58 1.99
C LEU A 189 11.68 6.47 0.73
N LEU A 190 11.95 7.59 0.05
CA LEU A 190 12.79 7.64 -1.16
C LEU A 190 14.29 7.67 -0.85
N HIS A 191 14.69 7.92 0.38
CA HIS A 191 16.09 8.06 0.77
C HIS A 191 16.83 6.71 0.66
N GLU A 192 17.98 6.67 -0.02
CA GLU A 192 18.68 5.41 -0.39
C GLU A 192 19.02 4.53 0.81
N ASN A 193 19.42 5.12 1.94
CA ASN A 193 19.71 4.38 3.18
C ASN A 193 18.48 3.67 3.78
N ASN A 194 17.27 4.04 3.34
CA ASN A 194 16.01 3.47 3.81
C ASN A 194 15.43 2.45 2.82
N ASN A 195 16.17 2.07 1.76
CA ASN A 195 15.75 1.05 0.81
C ASN A 195 15.35 -0.27 1.49
N ASN A 196 15.97 -0.59 2.63
CA ASN A 196 15.63 -1.78 3.43
C ASN A 196 14.20 -1.74 3.97
N ILE A 197 13.61 -0.56 4.24
CA ILE A 197 12.25 -0.44 4.78
C ILE A 197 11.22 -0.97 3.77
N LEU A 198 11.37 -0.58 2.50
CA LEU A 198 10.46 -1.01 1.43
C LEU A 198 10.74 -2.45 0.98
N GLN A 199 12.01 -2.87 0.96
CA GLN A 199 12.41 -4.23 0.59
C GLN A 199 11.96 -5.26 1.64
N ASN A 200 11.99 -4.91 2.92
CA ASN A 200 11.56 -5.80 4.01
C ASN A 200 10.06 -5.77 4.22
N LEU A 201 9.29 -4.99 3.46
CA LEU A 201 7.84 -4.91 3.62
C LEU A 201 7.20 -6.16 3.01
N PRO A 202 6.70 -7.12 3.81
CA PRO A 202 6.15 -8.34 3.27
C PRO A 202 4.95 -8.01 2.39
N TYR A 203 4.97 -8.50 1.16
CA TYR A 203 3.83 -8.36 0.28
C TYR A 203 2.70 -9.25 0.77
N HIS A 204 1.58 -8.63 1.11
CA HIS A 204 0.35 -9.32 1.39
C HIS A 204 -0.70 -8.83 0.40
N THR A 205 -1.16 -9.73 -0.45
CA THR A 205 -2.23 -9.49 -1.45
C THR A 205 -3.49 -8.88 -0.83
N HIS A 206 -3.70 -9.07 0.48
CA HIS A 206 -4.87 -8.57 1.19
C HIS A 206 -4.67 -7.25 1.93
N LYS A 207 -3.43 -6.80 2.16
CA LYS A 207 -3.12 -5.63 3.00
C LYS A 207 -2.87 -4.33 2.22
N SER A 208 -2.92 -4.38 0.89
CA SER A 208 -2.74 -3.21 -0.02
C SER A 208 -1.60 -2.30 0.46
N ASN A 209 -0.35 -2.78 0.40
CA ASN A 209 0.79 -2.04 0.97
C ASN A 209 0.89 -0.62 0.40
N GLY A 210 0.55 -0.41 -0.88
CA GLY A 210 0.49 0.93 -1.48
C GLY A 210 -0.49 1.88 -0.78
N GLU A 211 -1.67 1.40 -0.35
CA GLU A 211 -2.60 2.19 0.46
C GLU A 211 -2.00 2.51 1.83
N CYS A 212 -1.43 1.52 2.52
CA CYS A 212 -0.82 1.72 3.84
C CYS A 212 0.31 2.75 3.80
N LEU A 213 1.15 2.71 2.76
CA LEU A 213 2.24 3.66 2.54
C LEU A 213 1.70 5.08 2.36
N ALA A 214 0.73 5.24 1.45
CA ALA A 214 0.12 6.54 1.20
C ALA A 214 -0.57 7.09 2.46
N VAL A 215 -1.31 6.26 3.20
CA VAL A 215 -1.93 6.64 4.47
C VAL A 215 -0.87 7.05 5.50
N TRP A 216 0.23 6.29 5.65
CA TRP A 216 1.29 6.64 6.58
C TRP A 216 1.99 7.95 6.20
N CYS A 217 2.26 8.19 4.91
CA CYS A 217 2.77 9.48 4.45
C CYS A 217 1.80 10.61 4.85
N THR A 218 0.50 10.42 4.64
CA THR A 218 -0.52 11.45 4.89
C THR A 218 -0.82 11.69 6.38
N THR A 219 -0.76 10.67 7.24
CA THR A 219 -1.27 10.77 8.63
C THR A 219 -0.30 10.30 9.71
N GLY A 220 0.84 9.72 9.33
CA GLY A 220 1.77 9.11 10.26
C GLY A 220 1.28 7.79 10.87
N VAL A 221 0.18 7.22 10.37
CA VAL A 221 -0.36 5.93 10.83
C VAL A 221 -0.32 4.92 9.69
N TYR A 222 0.39 3.81 9.89
CA TYR A 222 0.47 2.73 8.92
C TYR A 222 -0.76 1.83 9.06
N GLN A 223 -1.74 1.99 8.16
CA GLN A 223 -2.96 1.18 8.14
C GLN A 223 -3.63 1.20 6.76
N SER A 224 -4.39 0.17 6.41
CA SER A 224 -5.21 0.12 5.20
C SER A 224 -6.69 0.23 5.57
N ALA A 225 -7.42 1.17 4.96
CA ALA A 225 -8.86 1.28 5.15
C ALA A 225 -9.58 0.09 4.47
N GLN A 226 -9.04 -0.46 3.38
CA GLN A 226 -9.52 -1.73 2.82
C GLN A 226 -9.35 -2.91 3.78
N GLY A 227 -8.23 -2.97 4.50
CA GLY A 227 -7.97 -4.00 5.49
C GLY A 227 -8.94 -3.88 6.67
N ILE A 228 -9.09 -2.69 7.25
CA ILE A 228 -10.09 -2.42 8.31
C ILE A 228 -11.51 -2.77 7.83
N ALA A 229 -11.83 -2.47 6.57
CA ALA A 229 -13.12 -2.78 5.98
C ALA A 229 -13.39 -4.29 5.87
N LYS A 230 -12.42 -5.07 5.37
CA LYS A 230 -12.51 -6.54 5.28
C LYS A 230 -12.58 -7.21 6.64
N MET A 231 -11.92 -6.60 7.62
CA MET A 231 -11.81 -7.07 8.99
C MET A 231 -13.13 -7.01 9.77
N GLY A 232 -14.20 -6.44 9.18
CA GLY A 232 -15.54 -6.56 9.73
C GLY A 232 -15.66 -6.01 11.15
N GLU A 233 -14.83 -5.02 11.51
CA GLU A 233 -14.94 -4.34 12.80
C GLU A 233 -16.37 -3.82 12.89
N ALA A 234 -17.18 -4.50 13.71
CA ALA A 234 -18.63 -4.32 13.82
C ALA A 234 -19.04 -2.97 14.41
N GLY A 235 -18.14 -1.98 14.41
CA GLY A 235 -18.40 -0.60 14.72
C GLY A 235 -18.56 0.21 13.44
N MET A 236 -19.80 0.37 12.97
CA MET A 236 -20.30 1.55 12.24
C MET A 236 -19.46 2.13 11.06
N HIS A 237 -18.48 1.42 10.50
CA HIS A 237 -17.47 2.04 9.64
C HIS A 237 -17.31 1.46 8.24
N VAL A 238 -18.12 0.47 7.84
CA VAL A 238 -17.93 -0.14 6.52
C VAL A 238 -19.24 -0.51 5.83
N GLY A 239 -19.57 0.21 4.76
CA GLY A 239 -20.64 -0.12 3.81
C GLY A 239 -20.23 -1.19 2.79
N SER A 240 -19.53 -2.24 3.23
CA SER A 240 -19.18 -3.34 2.32
C SER A 240 -20.39 -4.26 2.13
N PHE A 241 -20.93 -4.25 0.92
CA PHE A 241 -22.03 -5.09 0.40
C PHE A 241 -21.97 -6.59 0.75
N SER A 242 -20.81 -7.10 1.18
CA SER A 242 -20.63 -8.52 1.50
C SER A 242 -21.44 -8.98 2.73
N LEU A 243 -21.68 -8.11 3.71
CA LEU A 243 -22.37 -8.51 4.94
C LEU A 243 -23.89 -8.58 4.75
N VAL A 244 -24.45 -7.65 3.97
CA VAL A 244 -25.89 -7.65 3.63
C VAL A 244 -26.23 -8.74 2.60
N GLY A 245 -25.36 -8.96 1.61
CA GLY A 245 -25.52 -10.05 0.63
C GLY A 245 -25.41 -11.44 1.26
N GLY A 246 -24.48 -11.62 2.21
CA GLY A 246 -24.30 -12.87 2.94
C GLY A 246 -25.53 -13.27 3.77
N ILE A 247 -26.11 -12.33 4.52
CA ILE A 247 -27.29 -12.60 5.35
C ILE A 247 -28.50 -12.97 4.48
N ALA A 248 -28.72 -12.29 3.35
CA ALA A 248 -29.82 -12.62 2.45
C ALA A 248 -29.67 -14.01 1.82
N ALA A 249 -28.45 -14.40 1.41
CA ALA A 249 -28.17 -15.72 0.87
C ALA A 249 -28.33 -16.82 1.94
N GLN A 250 -27.89 -16.57 3.17
CA GLN A 250 -28.07 -17.50 4.30
C GLN A 250 -29.55 -17.71 4.66
N LEU A 251 -30.36 -16.64 4.63
CA LEU A 251 -31.81 -16.74 4.82
C LEU A 251 -32.50 -17.55 3.72
N ALA A 252 -32.04 -17.47 2.47
CA ALA A 252 -32.58 -18.28 1.39
C ALA A 252 -32.23 -19.78 1.52
N VAL A 253 -31.00 -20.12 1.90
CA VAL A 253 -30.54 -21.52 2.05
C VAL A 253 -31.19 -22.19 3.27
N SER A 254 -31.33 -21.45 4.38
CA SER A 254 -31.95 -21.94 5.62
C SER A 254 -33.42 -22.33 5.48
N ALA A 255 -34.14 -21.73 4.54
CA ALA A 255 -35.53 -22.09 4.24
C ALA A 255 -35.66 -23.45 3.54
N VAL A 256 -34.61 -23.94 2.86
CA VAL A 256 -34.67 -25.15 2.02
C VAL A 256 -34.13 -26.38 2.74
N VAL A 257 -33.12 -26.25 3.61
CA VAL A 257 -32.51 -27.39 4.31
C VAL A 257 -32.22 -27.08 5.78
N PRO A 258 -33.22 -27.21 6.67
CA PRO A 258 -33.08 -26.86 8.10
C PRO A 258 -32.00 -27.66 8.84
N VAL A 259 -31.69 -28.88 8.38
CA VAL A 259 -30.66 -29.74 9.00
C VAL A 259 -29.24 -29.20 8.81
N VAL A 260 -29.02 -28.34 7.81
CA VAL A 260 -27.69 -27.77 7.52
C VAL A 260 -27.42 -26.50 8.34
N LEU A 261 -28.45 -25.93 9.00
CA LEU A 261 -28.34 -24.71 9.80
C LEU A 261 -27.25 -24.75 10.89
N PRO A 262 -27.12 -25.81 11.71
CA PRO A 262 -26.06 -25.87 12.72
C PRO A 262 -24.66 -25.87 12.12
N PHE A 263 -24.48 -26.49 10.94
CA PHE A 263 -23.20 -26.54 10.25
C PHE A 263 -22.82 -25.20 9.64
N ILE A 264 -23.78 -24.51 9.00
CA ILE A 264 -23.57 -23.14 8.50
C ILE A 264 -23.25 -22.19 9.65
N ALA A 265 -24.01 -22.25 10.75
CA ALA A 265 -23.74 -21.43 11.93
C ALA A 265 -22.36 -21.70 12.54
N ALA A 266 -21.94 -22.97 12.61
CA ALA A 266 -20.60 -23.33 13.10
C ALA A 266 -19.49 -22.83 12.14
N LEU A 267 -19.69 -22.93 10.83
CA LEU A 267 -18.77 -22.39 9.82
C LEU A 267 -18.68 -20.86 9.91
N ASP A 268 -19.81 -20.18 10.05
CA ASP A 268 -19.87 -18.72 10.19
C ASP A 268 -19.15 -18.25 11.45
N VAL A 269 -19.37 -18.92 12.59
CA VAL A 269 -18.66 -18.62 13.85
C VAL A 269 -17.16 -18.91 13.69
N GLY A 270 -16.78 -20.03 13.09
CA GLY A 270 -15.38 -20.38 12.83
C GLY A 270 -14.69 -19.35 11.95
N GLN A 271 -15.34 -18.91 10.86
CA GLN A 271 -14.86 -17.88 9.96
C GLN A 271 -14.79 -16.51 10.64
N ALA A 272 -15.77 -16.17 11.48
CA ALA A 272 -15.75 -14.93 12.26
C ALA A 272 -14.60 -14.90 13.28
N VAL A 273 -14.36 -16.00 14.00
CA VAL A 273 -13.25 -16.12 14.96
C VAL A 273 -11.89 -16.08 14.25
N TYR A 274 -11.75 -16.82 13.15
CA TYR A 274 -10.53 -16.79 12.34
C TYR A 274 -10.23 -15.37 11.83
N SER A 275 -11.26 -14.72 11.27
CA SER A 275 -11.16 -13.34 10.81
C SER A 275 -10.76 -12.42 11.97
N ALA A 276 -11.43 -12.49 13.12
CA ALA A 276 -11.11 -11.68 14.30
C ALA A 276 -9.65 -11.85 14.78
N LYS A 277 -9.11 -13.07 14.73
CA LYS A 277 -7.71 -13.32 15.06
C LYS A 277 -6.77 -12.68 14.05
N GLU A 278 -7.05 -12.84 12.75
CA GLU A 278 -6.26 -12.23 11.67
C GLU A 278 -6.30 -10.69 11.72
N VAL A 279 -7.48 -10.13 12.05
CA VAL A 279 -7.69 -8.69 12.29
C VAL A 279 -6.78 -8.21 13.41
N HIS A 280 -6.81 -8.90 14.55
CA HIS A 280 -6.04 -8.53 15.72
C HIS A 280 -4.54 -8.57 15.44
N THR A 281 -4.05 -9.65 14.84
CA THR A 281 -2.64 -9.79 14.45
C THR A 281 -2.24 -8.70 13.45
N THR A 282 -3.06 -8.45 12.42
CA THR A 282 -2.75 -7.40 11.43
C THR A 282 -2.75 -6.01 12.07
N ARG A 283 -3.66 -5.74 13.01
CA ARG A 283 -3.69 -4.48 13.74
C ARG A 283 -2.45 -4.29 14.62
N GLN A 284 -2.00 -5.35 15.29
CA GLN A 284 -0.76 -5.31 16.06
C GLN A 284 0.43 -5.02 15.15
N GLU A 285 0.57 -5.74 14.04
CA GLU A 285 1.63 -5.49 13.06
C GLU A 285 1.62 -4.05 12.53
N TRP A 286 0.43 -3.51 12.23
CA TRP A 286 0.27 -2.13 11.79
C TRP A 286 0.65 -1.11 12.87
N GLN A 287 0.28 -1.36 14.12
CA GLN A 287 0.67 -0.51 15.25
C GLN A 287 2.18 -0.54 15.49
N GLU A 288 2.78 -1.73 15.52
CA GLU A 288 4.22 -1.92 15.66
C GLU A 288 4.98 -1.19 14.55
N ARG A 289 4.54 -1.37 13.29
CA ARG A 289 5.15 -0.68 12.14
C ARG A 289 4.97 0.83 12.19
N THR A 290 3.81 1.31 12.62
CA THR A 290 3.56 2.74 12.83
C THR A 290 4.58 3.32 13.82
N ILE A 291 4.78 2.65 14.95
CA ILE A 291 5.74 3.08 15.98
C ILE A 291 7.16 3.07 15.43
N GLU A 292 7.59 1.96 14.83
CA GLU A 292 8.92 1.79 14.26
C GLU A 292 9.22 2.87 13.20
N TRP A 293 8.32 3.08 12.25
CA TRP A 293 8.54 4.02 11.15
C TRP A 293 8.53 5.46 11.62
N ASN A 294 7.68 5.80 12.60
CA ASN A 294 7.70 7.14 13.18
C ASN A 294 9.02 7.39 13.93
N GLN A 295 9.57 6.40 14.63
CA GLN A 295 10.89 6.53 15.27
C GLN A 295 12.01 6.72 14.23
N LEU A 296 12.02 5.93 13.15
CA LEU A 296 13.00 6.07 12.08
C LEU A 296 12.87 7.41 11.36
N PHE A 297 11.64 7.86 11.12
CA PHE A 297 11.37 9.17 10.52
C PHE A 297 11.84 10.31 11.41
N GLU A 298 11.58 10.26 12.72
CA GLU A 298 12.07 11.25 13.68
C GLU A 298 13.60 11.34 13.68
N GLN A 299 14.29 10.19 13.68
CA GLN A 299 15.75 10.14 13.58
C GLN A 299 16.24 10.75 12.27
N TYR A 300 15.59 10.44 11.16
CA TYR A 300 15.89 11.04 9.86
C TYR A 300 15.78 12.57 9.89
N ILE A 301 14.70 13.11 10.46
CA ILE A 301 14.51 14.56 10.58
C ILE A 301 15.62 15.20 11.43
N ILE A 302 16.00 14.58 12.56
CA ILE A 302 17.09 15.08 13.42
C ILE A 302 18.40 15.15 12.63
N VAL A 303 18.74 14.10 11.87
CA VAL A 303 19.96 14.06 11.06
C VAL A 303 19.95 15.13 9.97
N GLN A 304 18.82 15.32 9.27
CA GLN A 304 18.69 16.36 8.25
C GLN A 304 18.86 17.77 8.84
N GLN A 305 18.24 18.04 10.00
CA GLN A 305 18.40 19.33 10.69
C GLN A 305 19.84 19.57 11.14
N GLN A 306 20.54 18.54 11.62
CA GLN A 306 21.96 18.66 11.99
C GLN A 306 22.83 18.97 10.77
N SER A 307 22.57 18.32 9.64
CA SER A 307 23.30 18.55 8.39
C SER A 307 23.12 19.98 7.88
N ILE A 308 21.89 20.52 7.92
CA ILE A 308 21.61 21.91 7.52
C ILE A 308 22.39 22.89 8.40
N ARG A 309 22.34 22.74 9.73
CA ARG A 309 23.10 23.62 10.65
C ARG A 309 24.60 23.57 10.43
N GLN A 310 25.14 22.39 10.10
CA GLN A 310 26.57 22.26 9.80
C GLN A 310 26.94 22.98 8.51
N GLN A 311 26.08 22.93 7.48
CA GLN A 311 26.28 23.67 6.23
C GLN A 311 26.23 25.18 6.46
N GLU A 312 25.26 25.67 7.24
CA GLU A 312 25.16 27.09 7.61
C GLU A 312 26.42 27.57 8.34
N GLN A 313 26.91 26.82 9.32
CA GLN A 313 28.15 27.16 10.05
C GLN A 313 29.41 27.15 9.16
N GLN A 314 29.46 26.27 8.15
CA GLN A 314 30.55 26.25 7.19
C GLN A 314 30.50 27.45 6.26
N GLN A 315 29.30 27.85 5.83
CA GLN A 315 29.10 29.03 5.01
C GLN A 315 29.48 30.31 5.76
N GLU A 316 29.09 30.44 7.03
CA GLU A 316 29.49 31.56 7.90
C GLU A 316 31.02 31.64 8.08
N GLN A 317 31.71 30.51 8.23
CA GLN A 317 33.17 30.49 8.34
C GLN A 317 33.87 30.93 7.03
N GLN A 318 33.31 30.56 5.87
CA GLN A 318 33.84 30.98 4.57
C GLN A 318 33.63 32.48 4.31
N GLU A 319 32.57 33.09 4.86
CA GLU A 319 32.35 34.54 4.74
C GLU A 319 33.25 35.38 5.66
N ILE A 320 33.74 34.80 6.76
CA ILE A 320 34.59 35.51 7.74
C ILE A 320 36.07 35.51 7.36
N GLU A 321 36.54 34.57 6.53
CA GLU A 321 37.92 34.54 6.04
C GLU A 321 38.15 35.76 5.11
N PRO A 322 38.80 36.83 5.59
CA PRO A 322 38.91 38.07 4.83
C PRO A 322 39.76 37.81 3.59
N GLN A 323 39.38 38.41 2.47
CA GLN A 323 40.25 38.54 1.30
C GLN A 323 41.48 39.37 1.68
N GLU A 324 42.47 38.76 2.33
CA GLU A 324 43.82 39.29 2.42
C GLU A 324 44.50 39.11 1.04
N GLU A 325 44.18 40.02 0.12
CA GLU A 325 44.99 40.34 -1.07
C GLU A 325 45.54 41.76 -0.97
#